data_AF-A0A1W9PS58-F1
#
_entry.id   AF-A0A1W9PS58-F1
#
_cell.length_a   1.000
_cell.length_b   1.000
_cell.length_c   1.000
_cell.angle_alpha   90.00
_cell.angle_beta   90.00
_cell.angle_gamma   90.00
#
_symmetry.space_group_name_H-M   'P 1'
#
loop_
_entity.id
_entity.type
_entity.pdbx_description
1 polymer ?
#
loop_
_entity_poly.entity_id
_entity_poly.type
_entity_poly.pdbx_seq_one_letter_code
_entity_poly.pdbx_strand_id
1 'polypeptide(L)'
;MVTLDNKTATISQGLEYPYLKLDDSGNTTTEFKDIELKLDVTPHVTPDNRISMKINITKNDIGEVINGEQSFNTKEADTELLVNDGDTVVIGGIMKERQSKGGNRRPVQVYNQVKRQKRAVDIYYAPDSKA
;
A
#
# COMPACT_ATOMS: atom_id res chain seq x y z
N MET A 1 -13.18 8.03 -5.40
CA MET A 1 -14.05 7.00 -4.79
C MET A 1 -15.21 7.72 -4.12
N VAL A 2 -16.42 7.19 -4.23
CA VAL A 2 -17.62 7.72 -3.54
C VAL A 2 -18.23 6.55 -2.78
N THR A 3 -18.69 6.77 -1.56
CA THR A 3 -19.34 5.75 -0.73
C THR A 3 -20.40 6.38 0.16
N LEU A 4 -21.30 5.54 0.67
CA LEU A 4 -22.34 5.95 1.61
C LEU A 4 -21.80 5.98 3.05
N ASP A 5 -22.45 6.76 3.90
CA ASP A 5 -22.21 6.74 5.35
C ASP A 5 -22.30 5.30 5.90
N ASN A 6 -21.36 4.97 6.79
CA ASN A 6 -21.21 3.66 7.41
C ASN A 6 -21.02 2.48 6.43
N LYS A 7 -20.76 2.74 5.13
CA LYS A 7 -20.45 1.69 4.15
C LYS A 7 -18.99 1.71 3.74
N THR A 8 -18.35 0.55 3.90
CA THR A 8 -16.99 0.32 3.40
C THR A 8 -16.97 0.39 1.89
N ALA A 9 -16.09 1.22 1.35
CA ALA A 9 -15.71 1.20 -0.05
C ALA A 9 -14.25 0.77 -0.19
N THR A 10 -14.02 -0.02 -1.23
CA THR A 10 -12.71 -0.57 -1.56
C THR A 10 -12.28 -0.03 -2.92
N ILE A 11 -11.04 0.42 -3.01
CA ILE A 11 -10.36 0.65 -4.29
C ILE A 11 -9.05 -0.13 -4.27
N SER A 12 -8.80 -0.90 -5.32
CA SER A 12 -7.52 -1.59 -5.50
C SER A 12 -6.95 -1.36 -6.89
N GLN A 13 -5.63 -1.38 -6.96
CA GLN A 13 -4.89 -1.28 -8.20
C GLN A 13 -3.66 -2.19 -8.12
N GLY A 14 -3.56 -3.12 -9.07
CA GLY A 14 -2.44 -4.05 -9.09
C GLY A 14 -2.48 -4.99 -10.28
N LEU A 15 -1.73 -6.07 -10.12
CA LEU A 15 -1.66 -7.18 -11.06
C LEU A 15 -1.57 -8.49 -10.28
N GLU A 16 -1.86 -9.59 -10.96
CA GLU A 16 -1.65 -10.92 -10.43
C GLU A 16 -0.29 -11.45 -10.90
N TYR A 17 0.52 -11.94 -9.97
CA TYR A 17 1.81 -12.57 -10.24
C TYR A 17 1.65 -14.10 -10.29
N PRO A 18 1.84 -14.74 -11.46
CA PRO A 18 1.78 -16.19 -11.57
C PRO A 18 3.05 -16.85 -11.02
N TYR A 19 2.90 -17.93 -10.25
CA TYR A 19 4.00 -18.77 -9.79
C TYR A 19 3.62 -20.26 -9.82
N LEU A 20 4.64 -21.11 -9.93
CA LEU A 20 4.45 -22.55 -9.96
C LEU A 20 4.45 -23.11 -8.53
N LYS A 21 3.53 -24.04 -8.25
CA LYS A 21 3.44 -24.75 -6.98
C LYS A 21 3.16 -26.23 -7.25
N LEU A 22 3.67 -27.09 -6.36
CA LEU A 22 3.32 -28.50 -6.36
C LEU A 22 2.03 -28.71 -5.57
N ASP A 23 1.07 -29.40 -6.16
CA ASP A 23 -0.10 -29.88 -5.43
C ASP A 23 0.24 -31.11 -4.56
N ASP A 24 -0.70 -31.54 -3.74
CA ASP A 24 -0.54 -32.71 -2.85
C ASP A 24 -0.29 -34.03 -3.60
N SER A 25 -0.55 -34.05 -4.91
CA SER A 25 -0.33 -35.19 -5.81
C SER A 25 0.99 -35.10 -6.58
N GLY A 26 1.79 -34.05 -6.36
CA GLY A 26 3.08 -33.83 -7.03
C GLY A 26 2.98 -33.24 -8.44
N ASN A 27 1.81 -32.78 -8.87
CA ASN A 27 1.67 -32.08 -10.14
C ASN A 27 2.04 -30.60 -9.97
N THR A 28 2.64 -30.02 -11.02
CA THR A 28 2.91 -28.59 -11.06
C THR A 28 1.66 -27.83 -11.50
N THR A 29 1.16 -26.93 -10.67
CA THR A 29 0.04 -26.03 -10.95
C THR A 29 0.52 -24.57 -10.94
N THR A 30 -0.19 -23.71 -11.67
CA THR A 30 0.05 -22.26 -11.64
C THR A 30 -0.91 -21.61 -10.64
N GLU A 31 -0.37 -20.96 -9.62
CA GLU A 31 -1.13 -20.12 -8.68
C GLU A 31 -0.84 -18.64 -8.93
N PHE A 32 -1.75 -17.77 -8.50
CA PHE A 32 -1.65 -16.33 -8.67
C PHE A 32 -1.56 -15.64 -7.32
N LYS A 33 -0.69 -14.63 -7.21
CA LYS A 33 -0.53 -13.79 -6.03
C LYS A 33 -0.83 -12.33 -6.37
N ASP A 34 -1.73 -11.71 -5.62
CA ASP A 34 -2.06 -10.29 -5.81
C ASP A 34 -0.92 -9.37 -5.42
N ILE A 35 -0.43 -8.60 -6.39
CA ILE A 35 0.53 -7.51 -6.22
C ILE A 35 -0.21 -6.21 -6.44
N GLU A 36 -0.89 -5.75 -5.40
CA GLU A 36 -1.77 -4.60 -5.46
C GLU A 36 -1.58 -3.62 -4.29
N LEU A 37 -1.94 -2.37 -4.55
CA LEU A 37 -2.30 -1.40 -3.54
C LEU A 37 -3.81 -1.45 -3.36
N LYS A 38 -4.26 -1.77 -2.16
CA LYS A 38 -5.66 -1.82 -1.76
C LYS A 38 -5.92 -0.81 -0.65
N LEU A 39 -7.03 -0.10 -0.76
CA LEU A 39 -7.50 0.88 0.20
C LEU A 39 -8.97 0.58 0.53
N ASP A 40 -9.24 0.27 1.78
CA ASP A 40 -10.58 0.08 2.35
C ASP A 40 -10.91 1.26 3.26
N VAL A 41 -12.01 1.97 2.98
CA VAL A 41 -12.44 3.16 3.74
C VAL A 41 -13.87 2.99 4.21
N THR A 42 -14.11 3.18 5.50
CA THR A 42 -15.44 3.23 6.11
C THR A 42 -15.64 4.60 6.76
N PRO A 43 -16.44 5.49 6.17
CA PRO A 43 -16.74 6.79 6.78
C PRO A 43 -17.93 6.70 7.75
N HIS A 44 -17.98 7.64 8.69
CA HIS A 44 -19.10 7.90 9.58
C HIS A 44 -19.27 9.41 9.80
N VAL A 45 -20.43 9.96 9.48
CA VAL A 45 -20.77 11.37 9.76
C VAL A 45 -21.17 11.53 11.23
N THR A 46 -20.45 12.38 11.97
CA THR A 46 -20.72 12.67 13.38
C THR A 46 -21.78 13.77 13.53
N PRO A 47 -22.44 13.88 14.71
CA PRO A 47 -23.49 14.89 14.93
C PRO A 47 -23.05 16.35 14.80
N ASP A 48 -21.75 16.63 14.97
CA ASP A 48 -21.14 17.94 14.78
C ASP A 48 -20.68 18.21 13.34
N ASN A 49 -21.18 17.44 12.36
CA ASN A 49 -20.87 17.52 10.93
C ASN A 49 -19.38 17.30 10.58
N ARG A 50 -18.70 16.47 11.36
CA ARG A 50 -17.37 15.96 11.02
C ARG A 50 -17.50 14.55 10.46
N ILE A 51 -16.45 14.07 9.83
CA ILE A 51 -16.41 12.74 9.23
C ILE A 51 -15.31 11.96 9.93
N SER A 52 -15.72 10.93 10.68
CA SER A 52 -14.81 9.91 11.19
C SER A 52 -14.57 8.89 10.09
N MET A 53 -13.33 8.44 9.92
CA MET A 53 -13.00 7.43 8.92
C MET A 53 -12.09 6.38 9.50
N LYS A 54 -12.48 5.12 9.29
CA LYS A 54 -11.59 3.98 9.46
C LYS A 54 -11.01 3.61 8.10
N ILE A 55 -9.69 3.53 8.02
CA ILE A 55 -8.97 3.32 6.78
C ILE A 55 -7.96 2.20 6.96
N ASN A 56 -8.09 1.15 6.15
CA ASN A 56 -7.10 0.10 6.01
C ASN A 56 -6.41 0.23 4.66
N ILE A 57 -5.08 0.30 4.68
CA ILE A 57 -4.25 0.34 3.48
C ILE A 57 -3.42 -0.92 3.47
N THR A 58 -3.52 -1.70 2.40
CA THR A 58 -2.68 -2.87 2.17
C THR A 58 -1.88 -2.65 0.88
N LYS A 59 -0.57 -2.88 0.93
CA LYS A 59 0.30 -2.82 -0.24
C LYS A 59 1.12 -4.09 -0.34
N ASN A 60 0.81 -4.88 -1.35
CA ASN A 60 1.57 -6.06 -1.75
C ASN A 60 2.53 -5.69 -2.89
N ASP A 61 3.79 -6.08 -2.77
CA ASP A 61 4.85 -5.78 -3.74
C ASP A 61 5.77 -6.99 -3.90
N ILE A 62 6.45 -7.06 -5.04
CA ILE A 62 7.46 -8.09 -5.29
C ILE A 62 8.67 -7.84 -4.38
N GLY A 63 9.06 -8.88 -3.66
CA GLY A 63 10.21 -8.91 -2.77
C GLY A 63 11.52 -9.27 -3.47
N GLU A 64 12.57 -9.40 -2.68
CA GLU A 64 13.86 -9.89 -3.19
C GLU A 64 13.80 -11.41 -3.36
N VAL A 65 14.65 -11.97 -4.22
CA VAL A 65 14.76 -13.42 -4.32
C VAL A 65 15.55 -13.91 -3.11
N ILE A 66 14.98 -14.82 -2.32
CA ILE A 66 15.59 -15.39 -1.12
C ILE A 66 15.78 -16.88 -1.40
N ASN A 67 17.02 -17.38 -1.34
CA ASN A 67 17.36 -18.78 -1.61
C ASN A 67 16.90 -19.31 -2.99
N GLY A 68 16.83 -18.44 -4.01
CA GLY A 68 16.36 -18.80 -5.35
C GLY A 68 14.83 -18.77 -5.52
N GLU A 69 14.10 -18.44 -4.45
CA GLU A 69 12.63 -18.32 -4.46
C GLU A 69 12.19 -16.86 -4.42
N GLN A 70 11.11 -16.55 -5.14
CA GLN A 70 10.53 -15.21 -5.15
C GLN A 70 9.85 -14.93 -3.80
N SER A 71 10.30 -13.90 -3.08
CA SER A 71 9.58 -13.40 -1.90
C SER A 71 8.56 -12.32 -2.26
N PHE A 72 7.61 -12.09 -1.36
CA PHE A 72 6.59 -11.03 -1.48
C PHE A 72 6.63 -10.15 -0.25
N ASN A 73 6.49 -8.85 -0.43
CA ASN A 73 6.40 -7.89 0.66
C ASN A 73 4.95 -7.46 0.84
N THR A 74 4.48 -7.45 2.08
CA THR A 74 3.21 -6.87 2.47
C THR A 74 3.46 -5.72 3.43
N LYS A 75 2.77 -4.60 3.22
CA LYS A 75 2.76 -3.46 4.13
C LYS A 75 1.33 -3.07 4.40
N GLU A 76 1.00 -2.92 5.68
CA GLU A 76 -0.34 -2.61 6.12
C GLU A 76 -0.31 -1.38 7.03
N ALA A 77 -1.37 -0.58 6.94
CA ALA A 77 -1.61 0.52 7.85
C ALA A 77 -3.11 0.57 8.18
N ASP A 78 -3.41 0.52 9.47
CA ASP A 78 -4.75 0.74 10.02
C ASP A 78 -4.77 2.08 10.71
N THR A 79 -5.64 2.97 10.24
CA THR A 79 -5.75 4.33 10.77
C THR A 79 -7.21 4.69 11.01
N GLU A 80 -7.43 5.49 12.04
CA GLU A 80 -8.71 6.09 12.33
C GLU A 80 -8.49 7.58 12.55
N LEU A 81 -9.31 8.40 11.91
CA LEU A 81 -9.12 9.85 11.90
C LEU A 81 -10.46 10.58 11.80
N LEU A 82 -10.50 11.77 12.39
CA LEU A 82 -11.69 12.63 12.44
C LEU A 82 -11.39 13.94 11.73
N VAL A 83 -12.13 14.23 10.67
CA VAL A 83 -11.84 15.33 9.74
C VAL A 83 -13.06 16.19 9.49
N ASN A 84 -12.86 17.43 9.10
CA ASN A 84 -13.99 18.28 8.74
C ASN A 84 -14.45 17.94 7.33
N ASP A 85 -15.71 18.24 7.06
CA ASP A 85 -16.28 18.13 5.72
C ASP A 85 -15.52 19.01 4.71
N GLY A 86 -15.17 18.45 3.55
CA GLY A 86 -14.41 19.12 2.49
C GLY A 86 -12.90 19.25 2.72
N ASP A 87 -12.39 18.94 3.92
CA ASP A 87 -10.95 19.01 4.19
C ASP A 87 -10.20 17.86 3.53
N THR A 88 -9.10 18.17 2.85
CA THR A 88 -8.22 17.14 2.28
C THR A 88 -7.27 16.61 3.34
N VAL A 89 -7.20 15.29 3.45
CA VAL A 89 -6.38 14.59 4.42
C VAL A 89 -5.33 13.79 3.69
N VAL A 90 -4.10 13.89 4.18
CA VAL A 90 -3.00 13.05 3.76
C VAL A 90 -2.86 11.94 4.78
N ILE A 91 -3.27 10.73 4.40
CA ILE A 91 -3.04 9.54 5.21
C ILE A 91 -1.61 9.12 4.88
N GLY A 92 -0.74 9.15 5.89
CA GLY A 92 0.72 9.08 5.73
C GLY A 92 1.21 7.97 4.79
N GLY A 93 2.36 8.21 4.15
CA GLY A 93 2.83 7.33 3.10
C GLY A 93 3.47 6.03 3.58
N ILE A 94 3.20 4.94 2.85
CA ILE A 94 3.95 3.68 2.99
C ILE A 94 5.35 3.86 2.36
N MET A 95 6.32 4.33 3.15
CA MET A 95 7.69 4.55 2.67
C MET A 95 8.45 3.21 2.48
N LYS A 96 9.07 3.01 1.32
CA LYS A 96 10.07 1.95 1.08
C LYS A 96 11.45 2.60 1.00
N GLU A 97 12.28 2.41 2.01
CA GLU A 97 13.70 2.75 1.93
C GLU A 97 14.46 1.52 1.40
N ARG A 98 14.90 1.58 0.14
CA ARG A 98 15.85 0.57 -0.39
C ARG A 98 17.26 1.09 -0.16
N GLN A 99 17.95 0.57 0.85
CA GLN A 99 19.40 0.75 0.96
C GLN A 99 20.10 -0.28 0.06
N SER A 100 20.40 0.10 -1.18
CA SER A 100 21.28 -0.70 -2.03
C SER A 100 22.74 -0.43 -1.61
N LYS A 101 23.33 -1.32 -0.79
CA LYS A 101 24.77 -1.32 -0.52
C LYS A 101 25.49 -2.09 -1.63
N GLY A 102 25.61 -1.47 -2.80
CA GLY A 102 26.41 -1.96 -3.91
C GLY A 102 27.76 -1.25 -4.00
N GLY A 103 28.84 -1.96 -3.66
CA GLY A 103 30.10 -1.81 -4.40
C GLY A 103 31.25 -1.03 -3.76
N ASN A 104 32.40 -1.70 -3.77
CA ASN A 104 33.76 -1.19 -3.65
C ASN A 104 33.96 0.26 -4.13
N ARG A 105 34.52 1.09 -3.23
CA ARG A 105 35.49 2.18 -3.46
C ARG A 105 35.17 3.20 -4.58
N ARG A 106 34.71 4.41 -4.22
CA ARG A 106 35.46 5.72 -4.28
C ARG A 106 34.72 6.80 -3.46
N PRO A 107 35.41 7.70 -2.72
CA PRO A 107 34.79 8.48 -1.61
C PRO A 107 33.81 9.60 -2.03
N VAL A 108 33.84 10.08 -3.28
CA VAL A 108 33.08 11.28 -3.69
C VAL A 108 31.73 10.95 -4.34
N GLN A 109 31.52 9.71 -4.78
CA GLN A 109 30.29 9.29 -5.46
C GLN A 109 29.23 8.70 -4.52
N VAL A 110 29.60 8.43 -3.26
CA VAL A 110 28.73 7.81 -2.24
C VAL A 110 27.66 8.80 -1.74
N TYR A 111 28.00 10.08 -1.55
CA TYR A 111 27.07 11.05 -0.93
C TYR A 111 25.79 11.27 -1.75
N ASN A 112 25.89 11.27 -3.09
CA ASN A 112 24.73 11.43 -3.98
C ASN A 112 23.97 10.13 -4.28
N GLN A 113 24.50 8.96 -3.91
CA GLN A 113 23.82 7.68 -4.10
C GLN A 113 22.89 7.31 -2.93
N VAL A 114 23.12 7.84 -1.72
CA VAL A 114 22.22 7.60 -0.57
C VAL A 114 20.86 8.30 -0.74
N LYS A 115 20.75 9.30 -1.61
CA LYS A 115 19.47 9.95 -1.98
C LYS A 115 18.57 9.10 -2.90
N ARG A 116 18.97 7.88 -3.30
CA ARG A 116 18.29 7.10 -4.34
C ARG A 116 17.01 6.42 -3.85
N GLN A 117 15.91 6.84 -4.48
CA GLN A 117 14.57 6.21 -4.55
C GLN A 117 13.82 6.02 -3.23
N LYS A 118 13.40 7.13 -2.63
CA LYS A 118 12.20 7.14 -1.79
C LYS A 118 10.98 7.12 -2.72
N ARG A 119 10.29 5.98 -2.85
CA ARG A 119 8.93 5.94 -3.40
C ARG A 119 7.97 6.12 -2.23
N ALA A 120 7.53 7.36 -2.01
CA ALA A 120 6.38 7.64 -1.16
C ALA A 120 5.11 7.43 -2.01
N VAL A 121 4.10 6.82 -1.41
CA VAL A 121 2.74 6.82 -1.97
C VAL A 121 1.95 7.69 -1.02
N ASP A 122 1.58 8.89 -1.47
CA ASP A 122 0.73 9.79 -0.71
C ASP A 122 -0.71 9.52 -1.13
N ILE A 123 -1.57 9.21 -0.16
CA ILE A 123 -3.00 8.99 -0.40
C ILE A 123 -3.75 10.23 0.06
N TYR A 124 -4.38 10.89 -0.91
CA TYR A 124 -5.24 12.04 -0.68
C TYR A 124 -6.69 11.57 -0.60
N TYR A 125 -7.40 11.99 0.44
CA TYR A 125 -8.83 11.81 0.56
C TYR A 125 -9.49 13.13 0.94
N ALA A 126 -10.56 13.50 0.24
CA ALA A 126 -11.40 14.63 0.57
C ALA A 126 -12.81 14.09 0.83
N PRO A 127 -13.30 14.13 2.08
CA PRO A 127 -14.67 13.78 2.41
C PRO A 127 -15.64 14.83 1.84
N ASP A 128 -16.81 14.40 1.38
CA ASP A 128 -17.94 15.28 1.07
C ASP A 128 -19.19 14.73 1.77
N SER A 129 -19.81 15.54 2.63
CA SER A 129 -21.01 15.22 3.40
C SER A 129 -22.28 15.06 2.56
N LYS A 130 -22.22 15.37 1.26
CA LYS A 130 -23.40 15.38 0.36
C LYS A 130 -23.54 14.14 -0.52
N ALA A 131 -22.82 13.05 -0.25
CA ALA A 131 -22.90 11.80 -1.01
C ALA A 131 -24.00 10.84 -0.52
#